data_AF-A0A5B2XKF5-F1
#
_entry.id   AF-A0A5B2XKF5-F1
#
_cell.length_a   1.000
_cell.length_b   1.000
_cell.length_c   1.000
_cell.angle_alpha   90.00
_cell.angle_beta   90.00
_cell.angle_gamma   90.00
#
_symmetry.space_group_name_H-M   'P 1'
#
loop_
_entity.id
_entity.type
_entity.pdbx_description
1 polymer ?
#
loop_
_entity_poly.entity_id
_entity_poly.type
_entity_poly.pdbx_seq_one_letter_code
_entity_poly.pdbx_strand_id
1 'polypeptide(L)'
;MTGHLTLPDALGLLAARGVADGFHVWSPSYGLPPGGVDAGWELTELAGYGWVLRSRNGGRETSSAAFTTESEACAALLARLLAPGRVGAPDREDPAAFESLLARWRHMPWRSSPSSRDELLAALARLGVPGDAYGLYGGAFEGRLCLEERPSGWWVFRVRDGRRDGEVSCRDEAEACREFWRRLVDDELPAMLAVRPTPVEPRAAEPETAGDDLTIPEVLAVWDRRGGARPVGIQSHTYGPRTVSPVFTDDVTSLHELPDGRWELRYFERGASTVVGRYDREGDACAAIIGAAGASSMAVFASATADKVASSFAATAYGQLLYYWRLRPWRHAPAGREELAILLRDNGFPIDSYNLTGGRSVDVLTIEERLDGWRVYRVEAGRRVGEARHATERAACAEFWRRAVDQVLPTLVAAPGVGWPA
;
A
#
# COMPACT_ATOMS: atom_id res chain seq x y z
N MET A 1 -1.55 14.73 -19.06
CA MET A 1 -2.72 14.10 -19.71
C MET A 1 -2.44 12.61 -19.83
N THR A 2 -2.82 11.82 -18.82
CA THR A 2 -2.75 10.36 -18.88
C THR A 2 -3.99 9.87 -19.60
N GLY A 3 -3.93 9.73 -20.92
CA GLY A 3 -5.02 9.13 -21.68
C GLY A 3 -5.27 7.70 -21.21
N HIS A 4 -6.54 7.30 -21.13
CA HIS A 4 -6.90 5.90 -20.91
C HIS A 4 -6.32 5.05 -22.04
N LEU A 5 -5.53 4.04 -21.70
CA LEU A 5 -4.94 3.14 -22.69
C LEU A 5 -6.03 2.17 -23.13
N THR A 6 -6.38 2.15 -24.41
CA THR A 6 -7.34 1.19 -24.96
C THR A 6 -6.64 -0.05 -25.52
N LEU A 7 -7.40 -1.11 -25.77
CA LEU A 7 -6.92 -2.33 -26.38
C LEU A 7 -6.38 -2.08 -27.80
N PRO A 8 -7.03 -1.30 -28.67
CA PRO A 8 -6.44 -0.86 -29.93
C PRO A 8 -5.08 -0.17 -29.76
N ASP A 9 -4.92 0.71 -28.75
CA ASP A 9 -3.64 1.38 -28.49
C ASP A 9 -2.55 0.37 -28.10
N ALA A 10 -2.89 -0.59 -27.22
CA ALA A 10 -1.95 -1.62 -26.79
C ALA A 10 -1.53 -2.55 -27.93
N LEU A 11 -2.48 -3.01 -28.75
CA LEU A 11 -2.17 -3.83 -29.92
C LEU A 11 -1.32 -3.07 -30.94
N GLY A 12 -1.63 -1.78 -31.18
CA GLY A 12 -0.83 -0.91 -32.03
C GLY A 12 0.61 -0.75 -31.53
N LEU A 13 0.79 -0.60 -30.22
CA LEU A 13 2.12 -0.54 -29.59
C LEU A 13 2.89 -1.86 -29.69
N LEU A 14 2.24 -3.01 -29.47
CA LEU A 14 2.86 -4.33 -29.64
C LEU A 14 3.33 -4.55 -31.08
N ALA A 15 2.47 -4.22 -32.05
CA ALA A 15 2.78 -4.30 -33.47
C ALA A 15 3.95 -3.36 -33.84
N ALA A 16 3.94 -2.11 -33.38
CA ALA A 16 5.02 -1.15 -33.62
C ALA A 16 6.37 -1.59 -33.00
N ARG A 17 6.33 -2.47 -32.00
CA ARG A 17 7.53 -3.08 -31.37
C ARG A 17 7.86 -4.47 -31.92
N GLY A 18 7.17 -4.94 -32.95
CA GLY A 18 7.44 -6.23 -33.60
C GLY A 18 7.01 -7.45 -32.78
N VAL A 19 6.13 -7.29 -31.80
CA VAL A 19 5.56 -8.41 -31.03
C VAL A 19 4.35 -8.95 -31.80
N ALA A 20 4.57 -9.95 -32.64
CA ALA A 20 3.51 -10.62 -33.40
C ALA A 20 2.95 -11.87 -32.71
N ASP A 21 3.76 -12.54 -31.89
CA ASP A 21 3.48 -13.88 -31.36
C ASP A 21 3.57 -13.95 -29.83
N GLY A 22 3.09 -15.07 -29.27
CA GLY A 22 3.21 -15.36 -27.84
C GLY A 22 2.23 -14.58 -26.97
N PHE A 23 1.15 -14.07 -27.56
CA PHE A 23 -0.04 -13.65 -26.86
C PHE A 23 -1.32 -13.86 -27.68
N HIS A 24 -2.47 -13.92 -27.01
CA HIS A 24 -3.81 -13.91 -27.61
C HIS A 24 -4.70 -12.93 -26.85
N VAL A 25 -5.62 -12.27 -27.55
CA VAL A 25 -6.64 -11.43 -26.90
C VAL A 25 -8.03 -11.89 -27.30
N TRP A 26 -8.86 -12.14 -26.30
CA TRP A 26 -10.29 -12.38 -26.46
C TRP A 26 -11.05 -11.19 -25.87
N SER A 27 -11.88 -10.54 -26.69
CA SER A 27 -12.76 -9.47 -26.23
C SER A 27 -14.05 -9.43 -27.04
N PRO A 28 -15.22 -9.73 -26.44
CA PRO A 28 -16.50 -9.56 -27.11
C PRO A 28 -16.79 -8.10 -27.46
N SER A 29 -16.36 -7.12 -26.65
CA SER A 29 -16.60 -5.69 -26.92
C SER A 29 -15.89 -5.19 -28.18
N TYR A 30 -14.76 -5.80 -28.54
CA TYR A 30 -14.01 -5.49 -29.76
C TYR A 30 -14.21 -6.52 -30.88
N GLY A 31 -15.11 -7.50 -30.71
CA GLY A 31 -15.35 -8.56 -31.69
C GLY A 31 -14.15 -9.51 -31.92
N LEU A 32 -13.22 -9.58 -30.96
CA LEU A 32 -12.07 -10.48 -31.00
C LEU A 32 -12.50 -11.88 -30.53
N PRO A 33 -12.26 -12.94 -31.31
CA PRO A 33 -12.79 -14.26 -31.02
C PRO A 33 -12.14 -14.92 -29.80
N PRO A 34 -12.86 -15.83 -29.12
CA PRO A 34 -12.27 -16.67 -28.09
C PRO A 34 -11.15 -17.55 -28.69
N GLY A 35 -10.09 -17.74 -27.92
CA GLY A 35 -8.90 -18.49 -28.33
C GLY A 35 -7.90 -18.55 -27.20
N GLY A 36 -6.71 -19.07 -27.46
CA GLY A 36 -5.64 -19.16 -26.48
C GLY A 36 -4.30 -19.41 -27.13
N VAL A 37 -3.23 -19.27 -26.34
CA VAL A 37 -1.87 -19.62 -26.75
C VAL A 37 -1.38 -20.83 -25.98
N ASP A 38 -0.69 -21.76 -26.64
CA ASP A 38 -0.05 -22.89 -25.94
C ASP A 38 1.06 -22.40 -25.01
N ALA A 39 1.81 -21.38 -25.43
CA ALA A 39 2.82 -20.71 -24.61
C ALA A 39 2.76 -19.20 -24.86
N GLY A 40 2.58 -18.41 -23.79
CA GLY A 40 2.46 -16.95 -23.91
C GLY A 40 1.48 -16.33 -22.93
N TRP A 41 0.91 -15.19 -23.33
CA TRP A 41 -0.05 -14.43 -22.53
C TRP A 41 -1.43 -14.41 -23.18
N GLU A 42 -2.49 -14.57 -22.41
CA GLU A 42 -3.88 -14.51 -22.89
C GLU A 42 -4.59 -13.39 -22.14
N LEU A 43 -5.05 -12.36 -22.85
CA LEU A 43 -5.87 -11.30 -22.27
C LEU A 43 -7.33 -11.55 -22.65
N THR A 44 -8.20 -11.70 -21.66
CA THR A 44 -9.61 -12.02 -21.84
C THR A 44 -10.48 -10.96 -21.19
N GLU A 45 -11.39 -10.35 -21.94
CA GLU A 45 -12.48 -9.56 -21.38
C GLU A 45 -13.61 -10.49 -20.92
N LEU A 46 -14.04 -10.30 -19.67
CA LEU A 46 -15.18 -10.98 -19.06
C LEU A 46 -16.33 -10.00 -19.00
N ALA A 47 -17.39 -10.25 -19.76
CA ALA A 47 -18.56 -9.38 -19.84
C ALA A 47 -19.14 -9.10 -18.45
N GLY A 48 -19.11 -7.84 -18.02
CA GLY A 48 -19.60 -7.40 -16.70
C GLY A 48 -18.63 -7.59 -15.53
N TYR A 49 -17.45 -8.20 -15.74
CA TYR A 49 -16.52 -8.56 -14.67
C TYR A 49 -15.08 -8.06 -14.88
N GLY A 50 -14.82 -7.33 -15.97
CA GLY A 50 -13.51 -6.72 -16.26
C GLY A 50 -12.66 -7.58 -17.19
N TRP A 51 -11.36 -7.68 -16.90
CA TRP A 51 -10.37 -8.32 -17.76
C TRP A 51 -9.50 -9.30 -16.98
N VAL A 52 -9.02 -10.36 -17.63
CA VAL A 52 -8.11 -11.35 -17.03
C VAL A 52 -6.92 -11.57 -17.96
N LEU A 53 -5.71 -11.43 -17.42
CA LEU A 53 -4.45 -11.74 -18.10
C LEU A 53 -3.89 -13.05 -17.54
N ARG A 54 -3.79 -14.08 -18.38
CA ARG A 54 -3.23 -15.40 -18.02
C ARG A 54 -1.88 -15.58 -18.68
N SER A 55 -0.94 -16.24 -18.01
CA SER A 55 0.22 -16.83 -18.69
C SER A 55 -0.02 -18.32 -18.90
N ARG A 56 0.35 -18.82 -20.08
CA ARG A 56 0.29 -20.24 -20.42
C ARG A 56 1.67 -20.78 -20.76
N ASN A 57 1.90 -22.04 -20.41
CA ASN A 57 3.05 -22.81 -20.84
C ASN A 57 2.65 -24.27 -21.09
N GLY A 58 2.74 -24.74 -22.33
CA GLY A 58 2.26 -26.06 -22.75
C GLY A 58 0.74 -26.22 -22.57
N GLY A 59 -0.03 -25.17 -22.85
CA GLY A 59 -1.49 -25.14 -22.72
C GLY A 59 -2.01 -24.99 -21.28
N ARG A 60 -1.15 -25.16 -20.27
CA ARG A 60 -1.49 -25.00 -18.85
C ARG A 60 -1.34 -23.54 -18.42
N GLU A 61 -2.33 -23.05 -17.69
CA GLU A 61 -2.24 -21.77 -16.99
C GLU A 61 -1.17 -21.86 -15.89
N THR A 62 -0.21 -20.93 -15.93
CA THR A 62 0.87 -20.83 -14.93
C THR A 62 0.72 -19.64 -14.00
N SER A 63 0.03 -18.59 -14.45
CA SER A 63 -0.38 -17.46 -13.63
C SER A 63 -1.59 -16.77 -14.23
N SER A 64 -2.32 -16.02 -13.41
CA SER A 64 -3.49 -15.25 -13.82
C SER A 64 -3.62 -14.02 -12.95
N ALA A 65 -4.03 -12.91 -13.56
CA ALA A 65 -4.31 -11.64 -12.90
C ALA A 65 -5.59 -11.04 -13.47
N ALA A 66 -6.48 -10.56 -12.59
CA ALA A 66 -7.71 -9.87 -12.97
C ALA A 66 -7.54 -8.34 -12.84
N PHE A 67 -8.20 -7.60 -13.73
CA PHE A 67 -8.19 -6.15 -13.81
C PHE A 67 -9.62 -5.66 -13.95
N THR A 68 -9.96 -4.57 -13.27
CA THR A 68 -11.32 -4.01 -13.30
C THR A 68 -11.52 -3.11 -14.52
N THR A 69 -10.43 -2.60 -15.11
CA THR A 69 -10.48 -1.73 -16.29
C THR A 69 -9.65 -2.27 -17.45
N GLU A 70 -10.08 -1.94 -18.67
CA GLU A 70 -9.35 -2.23 -19.91
C GLU A 70 -7.93 -1.64 -19.89
N SER A 71 -7.80 -0.41 -19.39
CA SER A 71 -6.53 0.31 -19.36
C SER A 71 -5.49 -0.37 -18.49
N GLU A 72 -5.88 -0.92 -17.34
CA GLU A 72 -4.97 -1.67 -16.47
C GLU A 72 -4.55 -3.00 -17.10
N ALA A 73 -5.50 -3.70 -17.71
CA ALA A 73 -5.25 -4.99 -18.35
C ALA A 73 -4.31 -4.85 -19.56
N CYS A 74 -4.53 -3.82 -20.36
CA CYS A 74 -3.66 -3.43 -21.49
C CYS A 74 -2.26 -3.04 -21.01
N ALA A 75 -2.17 -2.23 -19.95
CA ALA A 75 -0.87 -1.85 -19.39
C ALA A 75 -0.10 -3.07 -18.85
N ALA A 76 -0.80 -4.01 -18.20
CA ALA A 76 -0.20 -5.25 -17.71
C ALA A 76 0.28 -6.15 -18.86
N LEU A 77 -0.52 -6.34 -19.91
CA LEU A 77 -0.13 -7.10 -21.10
C LEU A 77 1.13 -6.50 -21.75
N LEU A 78 1.14 -5.17 -21.97
CA LEU A 78 2.30 -4.46 -22.50
C LEU A 78 3.53 -4.62 -21.60
N ALA A 79 3.38 -4.49 -20.29
CA ALA A 79 4.48 -4.68 -19.35
C ALA A 79 5.06 -6.08 -19.43
N ARG A 80 4.25 -7.12 -19.63
CA ARG A 80 4.74 -8.50 -19.75
C ARG A 80 5.44 -8.79 -21.07
N LEU A 81 4.95 -8.23 -22.17
CA LEU A 81 5.47 -8.51 -23.51
C LEU A 81 6.61 -7.59 -23.93
N LEU A 82 6.63 -6.36 -23.40
CA LEU A 82 7.64 -5.34 -23.72
C LEU A 82 8.65 -5.12 -22.59
N ALA A 83 8.50 -5.78 -21.44
CA ALA A 83 9.56 -5.79 -20.44
C ALA A 83 10.85 -6.31 -21.07
N PRO A 84 11.99 -5.61 -20.89
CA PRO A 84 13.28 -6.09 -21.37
C PRO A 84 13.62 -7.38 -20.64
N GLY A 85 13.56 -8.53 -21.34
CA GLY A 85 13.78 -9.83 -20.72
C GLY A 85 13.30 -11.09 -21.48
N ARG A 86 12.63 -10.98 -22.65
CA ARG A 86 12.56 -12.11 -23.61
C ARG A 86 13.85 -12.29 -24.44
N VAL A 87 14.81 -11.39 -24.27
CA VAL A 87 16.26 -11.64 -24.43
C VAL A 87 16.85 -11.58 -23.03
N GLY A 88 17.22 -12.74 -22.46
CA GLY A 88 17.99 -12.89 -21.22
C GLY A 88 17.48 -12.11 -20.00
N ALA A 89 16.76 -12.78 -19.10
CA ALA A 89 16.45 -12.24 -17.78
C ALA A 89 17.73 -11.70 -17.09
N PRO A 90 17.70 -10.49 -16.50
CA PRO A 90 18.82 -9.98 -15.72
C PRO A 90 18.82 -10.68 -14.36
N ASP A 91 19.48 -11.83 -14.29
CA ASP A 91 19.81 -12.56 -13.05
C ASP A 91 21.04 -11.96 -12.34
N ARG A 92 21.15 -10.64 -12.31
CA ARG A 92 22.10 -9.99 -11.42
C ARG A 92 21.50 -8.69 -10.93
N GLU A 93 21.55 -8.51 -9.61
CA GLU A 93 21.58 -7.18 -9.02
C GLU A 93 22.54 -6.35 -9.86
N ASP A 94 21.98 -5.37 -10.55
CA ASP A 94 22.72 -4.42 -11.35
C ASP A 94 22.87 -3.17 -10.48
N PRO A 95 24.04 -2.96 -9.84
CA PRO A 95 24.31 -1.76 -9.06
C PRO A 95 24.07 -0.48 -9.86
N ALA A 96 24.25 -0.51 -11.19
CA ALA A 96 23.97 0.65 -12.04
C ALA A 96 22.47 0.89 -12.22
N ALA A 97 21.64 -0.17 -12.24
CA ALA A 97 20.19 -0.06 -12.18
C ALA A 97 19.74 0.45 -10.80
N PHE A 98 20.33 -0.06 -9.72
CA PHE A 98 20.07 0.44 -8.36
C PHE A 98 20.46 1.91 -8.21
N GLU A 99 21.66 2.32 -8.62
CA GLU A 99 22.10 3.72 -8.60
C GLU A 99 21.22 4.59 -9.50
N SER A 100 20.83 4.12 -10.68
CA SER A 100 19.90 4.84 -11.57
C SER A 100 18.49 4.96 -10.97
N LEU A 101 18.07 4.01 -10.15
CA LEU A 101 16.75 4.00 -9.52
C LEU A 101 16.76 4.77 -8.20
N LEU A 102 17.84 4.71 -7.43
CA LEU A 102 18.14 5.54 -6.28
C LEU A 102 18.26 7.01 -6.69
N ALA A 103 18.91 7.30 -7.82
CA ALA A 103 18.95 8.63 -8.42
C ALA A 103 17.53 9.10 -8.79
N ARG A 104 16.75 8.28 -9.51
CA ARG A 104 15.34 8.60 -9.82
C ARG A 104 14.48 8.80 -8.58
N TRP A 105 14.70 8.01 -7.53
CA TRP A 105 14.01 8.13 -6.24
C TRP A 105 14.39 9.40 -5.46
N ARG A 106 15.69 9.75 -5.45
CA ARG A 106 16.19 11.03 -4.91
C ARG A 106 15.60 12.23 -5.66
N HIS A 107 15.28 12.07 -6.93
CA HIS A 107 14.64 13.09 -7.77
C HIS A 107 13.10 13.04 -7.77
N MET A 108 12.46 12.20 -6.93
CA MET A 108 11.01 12.14 -6.88
C MET A 108 10.40 13.46 -6.39
N PRO A 109 9.29 13.94 -7.00
CA PRO A 109 8.74 15.27 -6.70
C PRO A 109 8.39 15.46 -5.22
N TRP A 110 7.84 14.44 -4.54
CA TRP A 110 7.51 14.52 -3.11
C TRP A 110 8.73 14.62 -2.19
N ARG A 111 9.95 14.33 -2.69
CA ARG A 111 11.22 14.56 -2.00
C ARG A 111 11.90 15.87 -2.38
N SER A 112 11.40 16.58 -3.39
CA SER A 112 11.83 17.96 -3.60
C SER A 112 11.44 18.82 -2.40
N SER A 113 12.27 19.81 -2.07
CA SER A 113 11.96 20.82 -1.06
C SER A 113 11.81 22.14 -1.80
N PRO A 114 10.60 22.46 -2.32
CA PRO A 114 10.37 23.71 -3.00
C PRO A 114 10.79 24.87 -2.10
N SER A 115 11.59 25.77 -2.65
CA SER A 115 12.15 26.91 -1.93
C SER A 115 11.48 28.24 -2.32
N SER A 116 10.56 28.21 -3.29
CA SER A 116 9.78 29.35 -3.73
C SER A 116 8.36 28.92 -4.12
N ARG A 117 7.42 29.88 -4.19
CA ARG A 117 6.06 29.63 -4.67
C ARG A 117 6.01 29.07 -6.08
N ASP A 118 6.91 29.50 -6.96
CA ASP A 118 6.97 29.01 -8.34
C ASP A 118 7.42 27.55 -8.41
N GLU A 119 8.45 27.18 -7.64
CA GLU A 119 8.87 25.79 -7.49
C GLU A 119 7.77 24.93 -6.88
N LEU A 120 7.07 25.48 -5.88
CA LEU A 120 5.96 24.80 -5.20
C LEU A 120 4.79 24.59 -6.17
N LEU A 121 4.42 25.61 -6.95
CA LEU A 121 3.38 25.53 -7.97
C LEU A 121 3.73 24.51 -9.06
N ALA A 122 4.97 24.51 -9.54
CA ALA A 122 5.45 23.52 -10.49
C ALA A 122 5.42 22.09 -9.92
N ALA A 123 5.76 21.92 -8.65
CA ALA A 123 5.69 20.63 -7.97
C ALA A 123 4.24 20.15 -7.77
N LEU A 124 3.32 21.04 -7.39
CA LEU A 124 1.88 20.80 -7.27
C LEU A 124 1.26 20.40 -8.61
N ALA A 125 1.56 21.14 -9.67
CA ALA A 125 1.08 20.85 -11.03
C ALA A 125 1.60 19.50 -11.53
N ARG A 126 2.86 19.16 -11.23
CA ARG A 126 3.45 17.87 -11.58
C ARG A 126 2.79 16.69 -10.86
N LEU A 127 2.35 16.89 -9.62
CA LEU A 127 1.59 15.89 -8.85
C LEU A 127 0.09 15.87 -9.16
N GLY A 128 -0.40 16.76 -10.04
CA GLY A 128 -1.81 16.84 -10.38
C GLY A 128 -2.69 17.29 -9.22
N VAL A 129 -2.15 18.02 -8.25
CA VAL A 129 -2.91 18.55 -7.12
C VAL A 129 -3.88 19.61 -7.66
N PRO A 130 -5.20 19.45 -7.45
CA PRO A 130 -6.20 20.41 -7.90
C PRO A 130 -5.95 21.81 -7.33
N GLY A 131 -6.14 22.85 -8.16
CA GLY A 131 -5.90 24.24 -7.78
C GLY A 131 -6.82 24.76 -6.67
N ASP A 132 -7.92 24.06 -6.40
CA ASP A 132 -8.85 24.34 -5.30
C ASP A 132 -8.48 23.62 -3.99
N ALA A 133 -7.44 22.78 -3.97
CA ALA A 133 -6.92 22.16 -2.74
C ALA A 133 -5.96 23.07 -1.98
N TYR A 134 -5.50 24.16 -2.59
CA TYR A 134 -4.51 25.06 -2.01
C TYR A 134 -4.73 26.56 -2.30
N GLY A 135 -4.02 27.40 -1.55
CA GLY A 135 -3.88 28.84 -1.84
C GLY A 135 -2.45 29.30 -1.58
N LEU A 136 -1.69 29.65 -2.63
CA LEU A 136 -0.27 30.05 -2.50
C LEU A 136 -0.05 31.55 -2.28
N TYR A 137 -1.06 32.37 -2.52
CA TYR A 137 -0.97 33.84 -2.50
C TYR A 137 -1.88 34.45 -1.42
N GLY A 138 -2.02 33.75 -0.28
CA GLY A 138 -2.89 34.14 0.81
C GLY A 138 -4.37 33.82 0.58
N GLY A 139 -5.20 34.25 1.54
CA GLY A 139 -6.64 33.98 1.59
C GLY A 139 -7.03 32.96 2.64
N ALA A 140 -8.32 32.96 3.02
CA ALA A 140 -8.90 32.01 3.94
C ALA A 140 -9.96 31.16 3.21
N PHE A 141 -9.48 30.30 2.30
CA PHE A 141 -10.36 29.44 1.52
C PHE A 141 -10.64 28.13 2.27
N GLU A 142 -11.92 27.88 2.55
CA GLU A 142 -12.39 26.68 3.26
C GLU A 142 -11.81 25.40 2.66
N GLY A 143 -11.31 24.51 3.51
CA GLY A 143 -10.78 23.21 3.11
C GLY A 143 -9.43 23.25 2.38
N ARG A 144 -8.75 24.42 2.29
CA ARG A 144 -7.47 24.54 1.58
C ARG A 144 -6.28 24.62 2.52
N LEU A 145 -5.16 24.03 2.09
CA LEU A 145 -3.86 24.34 2.65
C LEU A 145 -3.39 25.67 2.06
N CYS A 146 -3.10 26.64 2.91
CA CYS A 146 -2.80 28.01 2.53
C CYS A 146 -1.36 28.39 2.92
N LEU A 147 -0.73 29.15 2.05
CA LEU A 147 0.53 29.86 2.25
C LEU A 147 0.22 31.36 2.19
N GLU A 148 0.55 32.09 3.24
CA GLU A 148 0.25 33.53 3.37
C GLU A 148 1.50 34.30 3.79
N GLU A 149 1.82 35.34 3.03
CA GLU A 149 2.85 36.32 3.40
C GLU A 149 2.23 37.40 4.30
N ARG A 150 2.86 37.68 5.44
CA ARG A 150 2.46 38.73 6.40
C ARG A 150 3.65 39.65 6.70
N PRO A 151 3.42 40.85 7.27
CA PRO A 151 4.51 41.77 7.62
C PRO A 151 5.57 41.18 8.56
N SER A 152 5.19 40.18 9.37
CA SER A 152 6.08 39.51 10.33
C SER A 152 6.73 38.23 9.81
N GLY A 153 6.49 37.84 8.55
CA GLY A 153 6.99 36.60 7.96
C GLY A 153 5.91 35.80 7.25
N TRP A 154 6.17 34.51 7.06
CA TRP A 154 5.33 33.62 6.28
C TRP A 154 4.53 32.67 7.16
N TRP A 155 3.35 32.26 6.71
CA TRP A 155 2.47 31.39 7.46
C TRP A 155 1.93 30.26 6.59
N VAL A 156 1.91 29.06 7.16
CA VAL A 156 1.27 27.88 6.58
C VAL A 156 0.17 27.40 7.50
N PHE A 157 -1.05 27.27 6.97
CA PHE A 157 -2.22 26.87 7.74
C PHE A 157 -3.29 26.23 6.87
N ARG A 158 -4.26 25.59 7.50
CA ARG A 158 -5.46 25.10 6.84
C ARG A 158 -6.65 25.93 7.28
N VAL A 159 -7.64 26.07 6.41
CA VAL A 159 -8.93 26.66 6.82
C VAL A 159 -9.93 25.54 7.03
N ARG A 160 -10.53 25.51 8.22
CA ARG A 160 -11.60 24.60 8.62
C ARG A 160 -12.68 25.39 9.35
N ASP A 161 -13.93 25.25 8.92
CA ASP A 161 -15.09 25.94 9.49
C ASP A 161 -14.90 27.47 9.56
N GLY A 162 -14.31 28.04 8.52
CA GLY A 162 -13.97 29.47 8.43
C GLY A 162 -12.86 29.92 9.37
N ARG A 163 -12.19 29.00 10.07
CA ARG A 163 -11.08 29.28 11.01
C ARG A 163 -9.77 28.73 10.48
N ARG A 164 -8.68 29.40 10.86
CA ARG A 164 -7.32 28.93 10.57
C ARG A 164 -6.94 27.87 11.61
N ASP A 165 -6.49 26.72 11.13
CA ASP A 165 -6.11 25.56 11.90
C ASP A 165 -4.64 25.19 11.62
N GLY A 166 -3.95 24.72 12.67
CA GLY A 166 -2.56 24.29 12.62
C GLY A 166 -1.57 25.36 12.14
N GLU A 167 -1.80 26.65 12.39
CA GLU A 167 -0.92 27.74 11.93
C GLU A 167 0.56 27.51 12.33
N VAL A 168 1.47 27.56 11.35
CA VAL A 168 2.93 27.59 11.57
C VAL A 168 3.52 28.83 10.92
N SER A 169 4.29 29.59 11.71
CA SER A 169 5.06 30.73 11.27
C SER A 169 6.45 30.31 10.77
N CYS A 170 6.84 30.83 9.62
CA CYS A 170 8.12 30.62 8.96
C CYS A 170 8.79 31.98 8.74
N ARG A 171 10.12 32.01 8.79
CA ARG A 171 10.90 33.24 8.71
C ARG A 171 10.97 33.79 7.29
N ASP A 172 11.04 32.88 6.31
CA ASP A 172 11.19 33.19 4.91
C ASP A 172 10.30 32.29 4.03
N GLU A 173 10.19 32.66 2.74
CA GLU A 173 9.39 31.95 1.74
C GLU A 173 9.84 30.49 1.57
N ALA A 174 11.14 30.24 1.66
CA ALA A 174 11.71 28.91 1.44
C ALA A 174 11.34 27.95 2.58
N GLU A 175 11.39 28.40 3.84
CA GLU A 175 10.92 27.65 5.00
C GLU A 175 9.42 27.39 4.91
N ALA A 176 8.64 28.38 4.48
CA ALA A 176 7.20 28.25 4.34
C ALA A 176 6.78 27.31 3.19
N CYS A 177 7.46 27.36 2.05
CA CYS A 177 7.21 26.44 0.93
C CYS A 177 7.57 25.00 1.30
N ARG A 178 8.65 24.78 2.06
CA ARG A 178 8.99 23.45 2.59
C ARG A 178 7.95 22.94 3.58
N GLU A 179 7.50 23.78 4.50
CA GLU A 179 6.47 23.39 5.48
C GLU A 179 5.11 23.11 4.79
N PHE A 180 4.74 23.94 3.81
CA PHE A 180 3.57 23.71 2.97
C PHE A 180 3.68 22.35 2.26
N TRP A 181 4.79 22.12 1.56
CA TRP A 181 5.02 20.89 0.81
C TRP A 181 5.00 19.66 1.72
N ARG A 182 5.62 19.77 2.90
CA ARG A 182 5.61 18.73 3.92
C ARG A 182 4.18 18.37 4.33
N ARG A 183 3.37 19.34 4.73
CA ARG A 183 1.96 19.09 5.12
C ARG A 183 1.13 18.52 4.00
N LEU A 184 1.34 19.00 2.78
CA LEU A 184 0.66 18.44 1.62
C LEU A 184 1.00 16.95 1.42
N VAL A 185 2.29 16.58 1.53
CA VAL A 185 2.76 15.20 1.35
C VAL A 185 2.35 14.30 2.51
N ASP A 186 2.44 14.81 3.73
CA ASP A 186 2.20 14.03 4.95
C ASP A 186 0.70 13.88 5.25
N ASP A 187 -0.08 14.94 5.08
CA ASP A 187 -1.46 15.03 5.56
C ASP A 187 -2.49 14.94 4.44
N GLU A 188 -2.23 15.59 3.29
CA GLU A 188 -3.27 15.85 2.28
C GLU A 188 -3.26 14.87 1.12
N LEU A 189 -2.09 14.59 0.54
CA LEU A 189 -1.96 13.63 -0.55
C LEU A 189 -2.49 12.25 -0.17
N PRO A 190 -2.28 11.72 1.06
CA PRO A 190 -2.92 10.50 1.49
C PRO A 190 -4.45 10.58 1.48
N ALA A 191 -5.06 11.68 1.91
CA ALA A 191 -6.52 11.85 1.94
C ALA A 191 -7.11 12.02 0.54
N MET A 192 -6.43 12.79 -0.32
CA MET A 192 -6.81 13.01 -1.72
C MET A 192 -6.66 11.76 -2.58
N LEU A 193 -5.64 10.93 -2.30
CA LEU A 193 -5.46 9.61 -2.92
C LEU A 193 -6.30 8.51 -2.26
N ALA A 194 -6.80 8.75 -1.04
CA ALA A 194 -7.73 7.89 -0.32
C ALA A 194 -9.18 8.34 -0.46
N VAL A 195 -9.55 9.01 -1.57
CA VAL A 195 -10.94 9.00 -2.05
C VAL A 195 -11.27 7.54 -2.36
N ARG A 196 -11.66 6.82 -1.31
CA ARG A 196 -12.36 5.56 -1.42
C ARG A 196 -13.61 5.85 -2.27
N PRO A 197 -14.02 4.97 -3.20
CA PRO A 197 -15.42 4.94 -3.52
C PRO A 197 -16.16 4.86 -2.18
N THR A 198 -17.18 5.72 -2.00
CA THR A 198 -18.01 5.77 -0.79
C THR A 198 -18.18 4.35 -0.26
N PRO A 199 -17.96 4.08 1.04
CA PRO A 199 -18.29 2.78 1.59
C PRO A 199 -19.71 2.53 1.16
N VAL A 200 -19.88 1.58 0.24
CA VAL A 200 -21.20 1.00 0.03
C VAL A 200 -21.47 0.45 1.41
N GLU A 201 -22.36 1.10 2.17
CA GLU A 201 -22.97 0.46 3.32
C GLU A 201 -23.21 -0.96 2.87
N PRO A 202 -22.67 -1.99 3.55
CA PRO A 202 -22.77 -3.36 3.07
C PRO A 202 -24.23 -3.54 2.75
N ARG A 203 -24.55 -3.56 1.44
CA ARG A 203 -25.91 -3.77 1.02
C ARG A 203 -26.15 -5.12 1.63
N ALA A 204 -27.05 -5.19 2.61
CA ALA A 204 -27.54 -6.45 3.12
C ALA A 204 -27.76 -7.25 1.85
N ALA A 205 -26.93 -8.27 1.63
CA ALA A 205 -26.97 -9.00 0.39
C ALA A 205 -28.41 -9.46 0.34
N GLU A 206 -29.23 -8.85 -0.52
CA GLU A 206 -30.59 -9.31 -0.70
C GLU A 206 -30.35 -10.71 -1.19
N PRO A 207 -30.69 -11.73 -0.37
CA PRO A 207 -30.31 -13.08 -0.71
C PRO A 207 -30.95 -13.32 -2.06
N GLU A 208 -30.12 -13.56 -3.08
CA GLU A 208 -30.62 -14.19 -4.29
C GLU A 208 -31.33 -15.44 -3.78
N THR A 209 -32.65 -15.39 -3.93
CA THR A 209 -33.65 -16.25 -3.30
C THR A 209 -33.09 -17.59 -2.85
N ALA A 210 -33.14 -17.80 -1.54
CA ALA A 210 -32.97 -19.08 -0.86
C ALA A 210 -33.23 -20.28 -1.79
N GLY A 211 -32.15 -20.92 -2.23
CA GLY A 211 -32.17 -22.36 -2.31
C GLY A 211 -32.10 -22.85 -0.87
N ASP A 212 -33.12 -23.60 -0.44
CA ASP A 212 -33.28 -24.42 0.77
C ASP A 212 -32.24 -24.25 1.89
N ASP A 213 -32.68 -24.02 3.14
CA ASP A 213 -31.89 -23.91 4.38
C ASP A 213 -30.61 -24.79 4.37
N LEU A 214 -29.53 -24.27 3.78
CA LEU A 214 -28.30 -25.02 3.59
C LEU A 214 -27.65 -25.24 4.94
N THR A 215 -27.54 -26.51 5.31
CA THR A 215 -26.81 -26.92 6.52
C THR A 215 -25.32 -27.09 6.21
N ILE A 216 -24.48 -26.95 7.23
CA ILE A 216 -23.03 -27.21 7.13
C ILE A 216 -22.72 -28.56 6.47
N PRO A 217 -23.38 -29.69 6.83
CA PRO A 217 -23.17 -30.96 6.15
C PRO A 217 -23.42 -30.91 4.63
N GLU A 218 -24.46 -30.21 4.19
CA GLU A 218 -24.79 -30.07 2.77
C GLU A 218 -23.76 -29.23 2.03
N VAL A 219 -23.28 -28.15 2.67
CA VAL A 219 -22.20 -27.31 2.15
C VAL A 219 -20.91 -28.10 1.98
N LEU A 220 -20.52 -28.88 2.99
CA LEU A 220 -19.33 -29.74 2.92
C LEU A 220 -19.47 -30.79 1.80
N ALA A 221 -20.66 -31.37 1.61
CA ALA A 221 -20.92 -32.33 0.53
C ALA A 221 -20.90 -31.68 -0.88
N VAL A 222 -21.33 -30.42 -1.01
CA VAL A 222 -21.15 -29.64 -2.24
C VAL A 222 -19.67 -29.41 -2.53
N TRP A 223 -18.89 -29.11 -1.50
CA TRP A 223 -17.46 -28.86 -1.62
C TRP A 223 -16.65 -30.08 -2.07
N ASP A 224 -16.90 -31.22 -1.43
CA ASP A 224 -16.24 -32.48 -1.76
C ASP A 224 -16.50 -32.89 -3.22
N ARG A 225 -17.72 -32.66 -3.71
CA ARG A 225 -18.08 -32.90 -5.12
C ARG A 225 -17.38 -31.95 -6.09
N ARG A 226 -17.06 -30.72 -5.66
CA ARG A 226 -16.40 -29.70 -6.49
C ARG A 226 -14.87 -29.78 -6.46
N GLY A 227 -14.29 -30.66 -5.63
CA GLY A 227 -12.83 -30.79 -5.50
C GLY A 227 -12.14 -29.52 -4.96
N GLY A 228 -12.91 -28.63 -4.31
CA GLY A 228 -12.38 -27.40 -3.74
C GLY A 228 -11.68 -27.64 -2.41
N ALA A 229 -10.74 -26.77 -2.04
CA ALA A 229 -10.16 -26.76 -0.70
C ALA A 229 -11.27 -26.51 0.33
N ARG A 230 -11.40 -27.41 1.31
CA ARG A 230 -12.35 -27.26 2.42
C ARG A 230 -12.02 -25.99 3.21
N PRO A 231 -13.03 -25.27 3.74
CA PRO A 231 -12.78 -24.17 4.67
C PRO A 231 -12.08 -24.78 5.87
N VAL A 232 -11.00 -24.14 6.30
CA VAL A 232 -10.07 -24.80 7.22
C VAL A 232 -10.69 -24.94 8.60
N GLY A 233 -11.72 -24.16 8.98
CA GLY A 233 -12.43 -24.41 10.25
C GLY A 233 -13.91 -24.11 10.35
N ILE A 234 -14.63 -24.97 11.07
CA ILE A 234 -15.99 -24.71 11.54
C ILE A 234 -16.01 -24.91 13.06
N GLN A 235 -16.33 -23.85 13.79
CA GLN A 235 -16.54 -23.87 15.23
C GLN A 235 -18.03 -23.71 15.50
N SER A 236 -18.68 -24.80 15.89
CA SER A 236 -20.12 -24.82 16.13
C SER A 236 -20.43 -25.59 17.40
N HIS A 237 -21.33 -25.06 18.22
CA HIS A 237 -21.85 -25.77 19.37
C HIS A 237 -22.91 -26.80 18.96
N THR A 238 -23.63 -26.53 17.86
CA THR A 238 -24.62 -27.41 17.25
C THR A 238 -23.99 -28.66 16.61
N TYR A 239 -22.87 -28.54 15.89
CA TYR A 239 -22.21 -29.65 15.18
C TYR A 239 -21.04 -30.28 15.94
N GLY A 240 -20.77 -29.81 17.16
CA GLY A 240 -19.63 -30.21 17.98
C GLY A 240 -18.28 -29.74 17.45
N PRO A 241 -17.18 -29.93 18.20
CA PRO A 241 -15.84 -29.54 17.78
C PRO A 241 -15.31 -30.52 16.73
N ARG A 242 -15.78 -30.44 15.48
CA ARG A 242 -15.22 -31.24 14.38
C ARG A 242 -14.02 -30.53 13.77
N THR A 243 -12.88 -30.87 14.37
CA THR A 243 -11.54 -31.01 13.76
C THR A 243 -11.06 -29.83 12.93
N VAL A 244 -10.44 -28.89 13.63
CA VAL A 244 -9.36 -28.11 13.03
C VAL A 244 -8.14 -28.24 13.91
N SER A 245 -7.03 -28.63 13.29
CA SER A 245 -5.75 -28.77 13.96
C SER A 245 -5.43 -27.49 14.75
N PRO A 246 -5.04 -27.57 16.04
CA PRO A 246 -4.76 -26.40 16.87
C PRO A 246 -3.47 -25.65 16.48
N VAL A 247 -2.83 -26.02 15.38
CA VAL A 247 -1.61 -25.39 14.87
C VAL A 247 -1.96 -24.63 13.59
N PHE A 248 -2.64 -23.50 13.75
CA PHE A 248 -2.77 -22.53 12.67
C PHE A 248 -1.48 -21.71 12.62
N THR A 249 -0.48 -22.22 11.90
CA THR A 249 0.68 -21.41 11.50
C THR A 249 0.39 -20.58 10.25
N ASP A 250 -0.71 -20.87 9.55
CA ASP A 250 -1.07 -20.27 8.26
C ASP A 250 -2.44 -19.58 8.30
N ASP A 251 -2.65 -18.69 7.33
CA ASP A 251 -3.85 -17.89 7.17
C ASP A 251 -5.07 -18.72 6.78
N VAL A 252 -6.13 -18.64 7.58
CA VAL A 252 -7.31 -19.50 7.43
C VAL A 252 -8.61 -18.75 7.59
N THR A 253 -9.64 -19.23 6.91
CA THR A 253 -11.02 -18.79 7.12
C THR A 253 -11.77 -19.83 7.92
N SER A 254 -12.59 -19.37 8.85
CA SER A 254 -13.45 -20.22 9.66
C SER A 254 -14.86 -19.64 9.85
N LEU A 255 -15.84 -20.54 10.02
CA LEU A 255 -17.18 -20.17 10.44
C LEU A 255 -17.36 -20.44 11.93
N HIS A 256 -17.92 -19.49 12.67
CA HIS A 256 -18.13 -19.56 14.11
C HIS A 256 -19.60 -19.38 14.44
N GLU A 257 -20.20 -20.35 15.11
CA GLU A 257 -21.51 -20.22 15.71
C GLU A 257 -21.38 -19.52 17.06
N LEU A 258 -22.08 -18.39 17.20
CA LEU A 258 -22.15 -17.62 18.44
C LEU A 258 -23.14 -18.26 19.42
N PRO A 259 -23.03 -17.99 20.73
CA PRO A 259 -23.95 -18.53 21.73
C PRO A 259 -25.43 -18.15 21.54
N ASP A 260 -25.71 -17.11 20.75
CA ASP A 260 -27.07 -16.64 20.44
C ASP A 260 -27.64 -17.24 19.15
N GLY A 261 -26.95 -18.21 18.54
CA GLY A 261 -27.37 -18.89 17.32
C GLY A 261 -27.02 -18.16 16.02
N ARG A 262 -26.42 -16.96 16.11
CA ARG A 262 -25.88 -16.26 14.94
C ARG A 262 -24.54 -16.82 14.53
N TRP A 263 -24.09 -16.48 13.32
CA TRP A 263 -22.84 -16.97 12.75
C TRP A 263 -21.89 -15.84 12.39
N GLU A 264 -20.61 -16.03 12.65
CA GLU A 264 -19.52 -15.15 12.20
C GLU A 264 -18.62 -15.91 11.22
N LEU A 265 -18.34 -15.29 10.07
CA LEU A 265 -17.24 -15.68 9.20
C LEU A 265 -16.00 -14.93 9.66
N ARG A 266 -14.97 -15.66 10.09
CA ARG A 266 -13.71 -15.11 10.61
C ARG A 266 -12.55 -15.48 9.71
N TYR A 267 -11.57 -14.59 9.67
CA TYR A 267 -10.26 -14.83 9.09
C TYR A 267 -9.21 -14.79 10.21
N PHE A 268 -8.37 -15.81 10.29
CA PHE A 268 -7.25 -15.87 11.20
C PHE A 268 -5.94 -15.68 10.45
N GLU A 269 -5.08 -14.82 10.98
CA GLU A 269 -3.72 -14.56 10.50
C GLU A 269 -2.79 -14.47 11.70
N ARG A 270 -1.76 -15.33 11.76
CA ARG A 270 -0.73 -15.34 12.81
C ARG A 270 -1.27 -15.26 14.24
N GLY A 271 -2.42 -15.90 14.50
CA GLY A 271 -3.09 -15.93 15.80
C GLY A 271 -4.03 -14.75 16.10
N ALA A 272 -4.09 -13.74 15.23
CA ALA A 272 -5.12 -12.68 15.28
C ALA A 272 -6.35 -13.11 14.46
N SER A 273 -7.56 -12.67 14.88
CA SER A 273 -8.81 -12.99 14.19
C SER A 273 -9.62 -11.75 13.85
N THR A 274 -10.12 -11.66 12.61
CA THR A 274 -10.97 -10.57 12.13
C THR A 274 -12.32 -11.12 11.68
N VAL A 275 -13.41 -10.47 12.09
CA VAL A 275 -14.77 -10.82 11.66
C VAL A 275 -15.02 -10.19 10.28
N VAL A 276 -15.26 -11.04 9.29
CA VAL A 276 -15.48 -10.65 7.88
C VAL A 276 -16.96 -10.48 7.58
N GLY A 277 -17.82 -11.27 8.24
CA GLY A 277 -19.27 -11.21 8.06
C GLY A 277 -20.03 -11.76 9.25
N ARG A 278 -21.27 -11.29 9.43
CA ARG A 278 -22.22 -11.80 10.43
C ARG A 278 -23.51 -12.21 9.74
N TYR A 279 -24.08 -13.31 10.20
CA TYR A 279 -25.26 -13.91 9.61
C TYR A 279 -26.22 -14.33 10.71
N ASP A 280 -27.50 -14.04 10.53
CA ASP A 280 -28.52 -14.37 11.53
C ASP A 280 -28.92 -15.85 11.48
N ARG A 281 -28.67 -16.53 10.35
CA ARG A 281 -29.00 -17.95 10.14
C ARG A 281 -27.83 -18.71 9.56
N GLU A 282 -27.78 -20.01 9.87
CA GLU A 282 -26.77 -20.93 9.33
C GLU A 282 -26.79 -20.96 7.80
N GLY A 283 -27.97 -21.04 7.19
CA GLY A 283 -28.12 -21.07 5.73
C GLY A 283 -27.48 -19.86 5.04
N ASP A 284 -27.61 -18.67 5.64
CA ASP A 284 -27.02 -17.44 5.11
C ASP A 284 -25.48 -17.46 5.22
N ALA A 285 -24.96 -17.98 6.34
CA ALA A 285 -23.52 -18.16 6.55
C ALA A 285 -22.93 -19.21 5.59
N CYS A 286 -23.64 -20.31 5.40
CA CYS A 286 -23.32 -21.40 4.49
C CYS A 286 -23.33 -20.95 3.01
N ALA A 287 -24.34 -20.18 2.62
CA ALA A 287 -24.42 -19.60 1.29
C ALA A 287 -23.26 -18.62 1.02
N ALA A 288 -22.93 -17.77 2.00
CA ALA A 288 -21.80 -16.84 1.89
C ALA A 288 -20.47 -17.59 1.70
N ILE A 289 -20.28 -18.69 2.43
CA ILE A 289 -19.10 -19.54 2.26
C ILE A 289 -19.07 -20.23 0.89
N ILE A 290 -20.17 -20.79 0.41
CA ILE A 290 -20.22 -21.44 -0.92
C ILE A 290 -19.96 -20.42 -2.02
N GLY A 291 -20.50 -19.21 -1.88
CA GLY A 291 -20.18 -18.08 -2.75
C GLY A 291 -18.68 -17.78 -2.75
N ALA A 292 -18.05 -17.81 -1.57
CA ALA A 292 -16.60 -17.65 -1.39
C ALA A 292 -15.75 -18.83 -1.87
N ALA A 293 -16.36 -20.01 -2.09
CA ALA A 293 -15.70 -21.19 -2.65
C ALA A 293 -15.77 -21.24 -4.19
N GLY A 294 -16.81 -20.62 -4.76
CA GLY A 294 -17.00 -20.49 -6.22
C GLY A 294 -16.27 -19.29 -6.81
N ALA A 295 -16.20 -18.18 -6.09
CA ALA A 295 -15.18 -17.16 -6.30
C ALA A 295 -13.86 -17.68 -5.71
N SER A 296 -12.69 -17.33 -6.26
CA SER A 296 -11.44 -17.65 -5.55
C SER A 296 -11.56 -17.09 -4.12
N SER A 297 -11.18 -17.85 -3.10
CA SER A 297 -11.29 -17.42 -1.69
C SER A 297 -10.71 -16.01 -1.47
N MET A 298 -9.73 -15.60 -2.28
CA MET A 298 -9.17 -14.24 -2.29
C MET A 298 -10.17 -13.11 -2.63
N ALA A 299 -11.22 -13.35 -3.39
CA ALA A 299 -12.18 -12.33 -3.82
C ALA A 299 -13.16 -11.94 -2.71
N VAL A 300 -13.59 -12.89 -1.88
CA VAL A 300 -14.49 -12.61 -0.75
C VAL A 300 -13.73 -12.08 0.47
N PHE A 301 -12.49 -12.51 0.65
CA PHE A 301 -11.64 -12.04 1.76
C PHE A 301 -10.81 -10.81 1.41
N ALA A 302 -10.98 -10.21 0.22
CA ALA A 302 -10.11 -9.18 -0.34
C ALA A 302 -9.77 -8.00 0.59
N SER A 303 -10.57 -7.69 1.62
CA SER A 303 -10.17 -6.67 2.63
C SER A 303 -9.12 -7.18 3.63
N ALA A 304 -9.17 -8.46 4.02
CA ALA A 304 -8.17 -9.15 4.82
C ALA A 304 -7.03 -9.74 3.97
N THR A 305 -7.34 -10.14 2.72
CA THR A 305 -6.35 -10.56 1.72
C THR A 305 -5.66 -9.37 1.07
N ALA A 306 -6.13 -8.13 1.21
CA ALA A 306 -5.43 -6.94 0.70
C ALA A 306 -4.01 -6.83 1.24
N ASP A 307 -3.79 -7.25 2.49
CA ASP A 307 -2.46 -7.32 3.10
C ASP A 307 -1.59 -8.44 2.50
N LYS A 308 -2.21 -9.51 1.98
CA LYS A 308 -1.53 -10.68 1.38
C LYS A 308 -1.35 -10.59 -0.15
N VAL A 309 -2.29 -9.96 -0.85
CA VAL A 309 -2.31 -9.77 -2.31
C VAL A 309 -1.06 -9.01 -2.75
N ALA A 310 -0.56 -8.10 -1.94
CA ALA A 310 0.44 -7.18 -2.39
C ALA A 310 1.91 -7.68 -2.17
N SER A 311 2.15 -8.72 -1.34
CA SER A 311 3.44 -9.45 -1.31
C SER A 311 3.59 -10.45 -2.47
N SER A 312 2.49 -10.84 -3.11
CA SER A 312 2.44 -11.88 -4.14
C SER A 312 2.76 -11.39 -5.57
N PHE A 313 2.99 -10.08 -5.76
CA PHE A 313 3.17 -9.46 -7.09
C PHE A 313 4.62 -9.12 -7.50
N ALA A 314 5.62 -9.35 -6.66
CA ALA A 314 6.99 -8.98 -6.99
C ALA A 314 7.72 -10.11 -7.74
N ALA A 315 7.86 -9.96 -9.06
CA ALA A 315 8.52 -10.95 -9.92
C ALA A 315 10.07 -10.92 -9.86
N THR A 316 10.68 -9.99 -9.10
CA THR A 316 12.14 -9.88 -8.89
C THR A 316 12.46 -9.34 -7.48
N ALA A 317 13.68 -9.59 -6.97
CA ALA A 317 14.14 -9.13 -5.64
C ALA A 317 14.07 -7.58 -5.47
N TYR A 318 14.29 -6.83 -6.55
CA TYR A 318 14.11 -5.37 -6.63
C TYR A 318 12.63 -4.94 -6.48
N GLY A 319 11.69 -5.75 -6.97
CA GLY A 319 10.25 -5.55 -6.79
C GLY A 319 9.76 -5.81 -5.37
N GLN A 320 10.42 -6.70 -4.62
CA GLN A 320 10.12 -6.95 -3.21
C GLN A 320 10.58 -5.80 -2.31
N LEU A 321 11.71 -5.15 -2.61
CA LEU A 321 12.24 -4.02 -1.83
C LEU A 321 11.42 -2.72 -2.01
N LEU A 322 11.01 -2.41 -3.25
CA LEU A 322 10.11 -1.28 -3.56
C LEU A 322 8.69 -1.46 -3.00
N TYR A 323 8.30 -2.72 -2.73
CA TYR A 323 7.05 -3.05 -2.07
C TYR A 323 7.13 -2.88 -0.53
N TYR A 324 8.22 -3.32 0.10
CA TYR A 324 8.50 -3.08 1.53
C TYR A 324 8.67 -1.58 1.87
N TRP A 325 9.22 -0.76 0.95
CA TRP A 325 9.18 0.71 1.06
C TRP A 325 7.75 1.30 0.93
N ARG A 326 6.83 0.59 0.28
CA ARG A 326 5.45 1.01 0.03
C ARG A 326 4.48 0.73 1.20
N LEU A 327 4.83 -0.14 2.15
CA LEU A 327 4.02 -0.44 3.35
C LEU A 327 4.37 0.39 4.61
N ARG A 328 5.28 1.38 4.51
CA ARG A 328 5.39 2.57 5.38
C ARG A 328 6.08 2.39 6.77
N PRO A 329 7.42 2.33 6.82
CA PRO A 329 8.16 2.46 8.08
C PRO A 329 7.90 3.80 8.79
N TRP A 330 7.86 4.92 8.06
CA TRP A 330 7.68 6.28 8.62
C TRP A 330 6.27 6.62 9.15
N ARG A 331 5.31 5.68 9.11
CA ARG A 331 3.94 5.89 9.60
C ARG A 331 3.66 5.31 10.98
N HIS A 332 4.43 4.34 11.44
CA HIS A 332 4.44 4.02 12.87
C HIS A 332 5.18 5.15 13.56
N ALA A 333 4.42 6.09 14.14
CA ALA A 333 4.97 7.05 15.08
C ALA A 333 5.16 6.30 16.40
N PRO A 334 6.40 5.91 16.77
CA PRO A 334 6.60 5.15 17.98
C PRO A 334 5.99 5.88 19.17
N ALA A 335 5.14 5.18 19.92
CA ALA A 335 4.44 5.72 21.07
C ALA A 335 5.41 6.09 22.20
N GLY A 336 6.59 5.48 22.23
CA GLY A 336 7.66 5.73 23.20
C GLY A 336 9.01 5.16 22.73
N ARG A 337 10.06 5.37 23.53
CA ARG A 337 11.43 4.97 23.17
C ARG A 337 11.63 3.47 22.98
N GLU A 338 10.84 2.63 23.65
CA GLU A 338 10.90 1.18 23.51
C GLU A 338 10.47 0.73 22.09
N GLU A 339 9.33 1.22 21.62
CA GLU A 339 8.85 0.97 20.25
C GLU A 339 9.83 1.56 19.21
N LEU A 340 10.38 2.75 19.49
CA LEU A 340 11.41 3.36 18.63
C LEU A 340 12.66 2.47 18.54
N ALA A 341 13.13 1.89 19.64
CA ALA A 341 14.28 1.00 19.65
C ALA A 341 14.04 -0.27 18.83
N ILE A 342 12.83 -0.85 18.92
CA ILE A 342 12.41 -1.99 18.11
C ILE A 342 12.43 -1.61 16.62
N LEU A 343 11.84 -0.47 16.25
CA LEU A 343 11.79 0.00 14.86
C LEU A 343 13.19 0.22 14.28
N LEU A 344 14.10 0.85 15.02
CA LEU A 344 15.48 1.08 14.58
C LEU A 344 16.23 -0.24 14.35
N ARG A 345 16.12 -1.18 15.29
CA ARG A 345 16.71 -2.52 15.16
C ARG A 345 16.14 -3.28 13.96
N ASP A 346 14.82 -3.33 13.84
CA ASP A 346 14.12 -4.12 12.83
C ASP A 346 14.30 -3.54 11.41
N ASN A 347 14.69 -2.27 11.30
CA ASN A 347 15.07 -1.63 10.03
C ASN A 347 16.59 -1.53 9.84
N GLY A 348 17.37 -2.28 10.64
CA GLY A 348 18.81 -2.46 10.48
C GLY A 348 19.66 -1.21 10.70
N PHE A 349 19.18 -0.25 11.50
CA PHE A 349 20.02 0.88 11.93
C PHE A 349 21.14 0.37 12.84
N PRO A 350 22.42 0.66 12.55
CA PRO A 350 23.51 0.32 13.44
C PRO A 350 23.36 0.98 14.81
N ILE A 351 23.66 0.25 15.89
CA ILE A 351 23.47 0.74 17.27
C ILE A 351 24.32 1.98 17.59
N ASP A 352 25.40 2.19 16.85
CA ASP A 352 26.30 3.33 16.93
C ASP A 352 25.85 4.52 16.05
N SER A 353 24.80 4.36 15.23
CA SER A 353 24.26 5.45 14.40
C SER A 353 23.25 6.34 15.15
N TYR A 354 22.86 5.95 16.37
CA TYR A 354 21.78 6.60 17.10
C TYR A 354 21.97 6.52 18.64
N ASN A 355 21.32 7.41 19.38
CA ASN A 355 21.35 7.42 20.85
C ASN A 355 19.97 7.76 21.44
N LEU A 356 19.40 6.83 22.22
CA LEU A 356 18.06 6.94 22.82
C LEU A 356 18.04 7.38 24.30
N THR A 357 19.21 7.51 24.92
CA THR A 357 19.37 7.88 26.33
C THR A 357 19.93 9.30 26.53
N GLY A 358 20.25 9.99 25.43
CA GLY A 358 20.91 11.28 25.46
C GLY A 358 22.44 11.14 25.50
N GLY A 359 23.14 12.25 25.23
CA GLY A 359 24.60 12.27 25.24
C GLY A 359 25.22 13.10 24.12
N ARG A 360 26.53 12.90 23.94
CA ARG A 360 27.39 13.60 22.96
C ARG A 360 28.21 12.64 22.09
N SER A 361 27.69 11.44 21.83
CA SER A 361 28.32 10.54 20.85
C SER A 361 28.41 11.26 19.51
N VAL A 362 29.57 11.19 18.85
CA VAL A 362 29.86 11.97 17.65
C VAL A 362 29.12 11.38 16.44
N ASP A 363 28.51 12.25 15.64
CA ASP A 363 27.81 11.99 14.37
C ASP A 363 26.52 11.16 14.45
N VAL A 364 25.94 11.00 15.66
CA VAL A 364 24.72 10.23 15.89
C VAL A 364 23.45 11.08 16.02
N LEU A 365 22.33 10.54 15.58
CA LEU A 365 21.01 11.10 15.88
C LEU A 365 20.63 10.77 17.33
N THR A 366 20.25 11.78 18.11
CA THR A 366 20.04 11.69 19.55
C THR A 366 18.64 12.17 19.95
N ILE A 367 17.98 11.42 20.82
CA ILE A 367 16.80 11.85 21.59
C ILE A 367 17.18 11.94 23.06
N GLU A 368 16.79 13.03 23.71
CA GLU A 368 17.18 13.33 25.09
C GLU A 368 16.01 13.92 25.87
N GLU A 369 15.76 13.37 27.06
CA GLU A 369 14.81 13.90 28.03
C GLU A 369 15.46 14.99 28.89
N ARG A 370 14.74 16.09 29.12
CA ARG A 370 15.13 17.24 29.93
C ARG A 370 13.98 17.69 30.82
N LEU A 371 14.29 18.53 31.81
CA LEU A 371 13.29 19.11 32.71
C LEU A 371 12.21 19.93 31.96
N ASP A 372 12.55 20.47 30.80
CA ASP A 372 11.66 21.28 29.95
C ASP A 372 11.04 20.51 28.77
N GLY A 373 11.15 19.18 28.76
CA GLY A 373 10.59 18.30 27.74
C GLY A 373 11.64 17.48 26.99
N TRP A 374 11.35 17.15 25.74
CA TRP A 374 12.14 16.24 24.93
C TRP A 374 12.84 16.96 23.78
N ARG A 375 14.05 16.50 23.45
CA ARG A 375 14.86 17.08 22.37
C ARG A 375 15.30 16.01 21.39
N VAL A 376 15.24 16.32 20.11
CA VAL A 376 15.78 15.50 19.02
C VAL A 376 16.80 16.34 18.27
N TYR A 377 18.04 15.87 18.17
CA TYR A 377 19.14 16.58 17.53
C TYR A 377 20.17 15.61 16.97
N ARG A 378 21.03 16.09 16.07
CA ARG A 378 22.24 15.36 15.67
C ARG A 378 23.45 15.97 16.36
N VAL A 379 24.44 15.16 16.71
CA VAL A 379 25.72 15.67 17.21
C VAL A 379 26.71 15.65 16.07
N GLU A 380 27.17 16.80 15.58
CA GLU A 380 28.19 16.88 14.53
C GLU A 380 29.42 17.59 15.08
N ALA A 381 30.59 16.96 14.99
CA ALA A 381 31.84 17.49 15.54
C ALA A 381 31.73 17.99 17.01
N GLY A 382 30.97 17.25 17.84
CA GLY A 382 30.75 17.56 19.25
C GLY A 382 29.75 18.70 19.53
N ARG A 383 29.08 19.23 18.50
CA ARG A 383 28.04 20.26 18.61
C ARG A 383 26.67 19.69 18.31
N ARG A 384 25.62 20.20 18.97
CA ARG A 384 24.24 19.87 18.65
C ARG A 384 23.79 20.68 17.44
N VAL A 385 23.28 20.00 16.41
CA VAL A 385 22.74 20.61 15.21
C VAL A 385 21.30 20.16 14.98
N GLY A 386 20.49 21.05 14.39
CA GLY A 386 19.10 20.76 14.06
C GLY A 386 18.18 20.46 15.26
N GLU A 387 18.47 20.97 16.46
CA GLU A 387 17.67 20.68 17.66
C GLU A 387 16.18 21.02 17.46
N ALA A 388 15.31 20.01 17.62
CA ALA A 388 13.86 20.17 17.74
C ALA A 388 13.42 19.84 19.16
N ARG A 389 12.42 20.58 19.65
CA ARG A 389 11.88 20.45 21.02
C ARG A 389 10.43 19.98 20.96
N HIS A 390 10.10 19.05 21.84
CA HIS A 390 8.79 18.44 21.91
C HIS A 390 8.33 18.34 23.36
N ALA A 391 7.03 18.57 23.60
CA ALA A 391 6.46 18.52 24.94
C ALA A 391 6.31 17.07 25.47
N THR A 392 6.22 16.08 24.58
CA THR A 392 5.93 14.68 24.93
C THR A 392 6.94 13.73 24.30
N GLU A 393 7.17 12.59 24.97
CA GLU A 393 8.04 11.52 24.48
C GLU A 393 7.59 11.01 23.12
N ARG A 394 6.29 10.72 22.96
CA ARG A 394 5.70 10.28 21.69
C ARG A 394 6.03 11.20 20.52
N ALA A 395 5.91 12.52 20.72
CA ALA A 395 6.21 13.49 19.67
C ALA A 395 7.70 13.53 19.32
N ALA A 396 8.58 13.40 20.32
CA ALA A 396 10.02 13.32 20.09
C ALA A 396 10.42 12.00 19.42
N CYS A 397 9.83 10.87 19.81
CA CYS A 397 10.08 9.56 19.19
C CYS A 397 9.62 9.54 17.72
N ALA A 398 8.49 10.16 17.41
CA ALA A 398 8.03 10.34 16.04
C ALA A 398 9.00 11.20 15.20
N GLU A 399 9.45 12.33 15.74
CA GLU A 399 10.43 13.20 15.08
C GLU A 399 11.78 12.49 14.88
N PHE A 400 12.24 11.74 15.89
CA PHE A 400 13.47 10.97 15.80
C PHE A 400 13.39 9.93 14.69
N TRP A 401 12.33 9.13 14.69
CA TRP A 401 12.11 8.10 13.69
C TRP A 401 12.10 8.67 12.27
N ARG A 402 11.39 9.78 12.09
CA ARG A 402 11.37 10.53 10.83
C ARG A 402 12.77 10.91 10.37
N ARG A 403 13.58 11.51 11.25
CA ARG A 403 14.97 11.91 10.92
C ARG A 403 15.88 10.72 10.67
N ALA A 404 15.70 9.61 11.40
CA ALA A 404 16.46 8.39 11.16
C ALA A 404 16.22 7.90 9.72
N VAL A 405 14.96 7.83 9.30
CA VAL A 405 14.58 7.42 7.93
C VAL A 405 15.03 8.43 6.87
N ASP A 406 14.89 9.73 7.13
CA ASP A 406 15.16 10.77 6.13
C ASP A 406 16.64 11.08 5.97
N GLN A 407 17.41 11.04 7.05
CA GLN A 407 18.77 11.58 7.12
C GLN A 407 19.81 10.48 7.31
N VAL A 408 19.53 9.48 8.14
CA VAL A 408 20.50 8.46 8.51
C VAL A 408 20.45 7.28 7.54
N LEU A 409 19.26 6.75 7.26
CA LEU A 409 19.08 5.59 6.37
C LEU A 409 19.71 5.79 4.97
N PRO A 410 19.55 6.94 4.29
CA PRO A 410 20.17 7.13 2.98
C PRO A 410 21.71 7.13 3.03
N THR A 411 22.29 7.58 4.16
CA THR A 411 23.75 7.57 4.35
C THR A 411 24.27 6.16 4.64
N LEU A 412 23.52 5.36 5.38
CA LEU A 412 23.83 3.95 5.66
C LEU A 412 23.78 3.11 4.38
N VAL A 413 22.79 3.34 3.52
CA VAL A 413 22.65 2.65 2.23
C VAL A 413 23.74 3.04 1.23
N ALA A 414 24.23 4.28 1.30
CA ALA A 414 25.27 4.78 0.40
C ALA A 414 26.70 4.45 0.83
N ALA A 415 26.92 3.92 2.04
CA ALA A 415 28.25 3.60 2.56
C ALA A 415 28.76 2.26 1.97
N PRO A 416 29.80 2.26 1.11
CA PRO A 416 30.35 1.03 0.58
C PRO A 416 31.00 0.21 1.71
N GLY A 417 30.52 -1.02 1.95
CA GLY A 417 31.13 -1.98 2.87
C GLY A 417 30.38 -2.26 4.17
N VAL A 418 29.19 -1.67 4.40
CA VAL A 418 28.31 -2.13 5.48
C VAL A 418 27.64 -3.43 5.01
N GLY A 419 28.26 -4.56 5.34
CA GLY A 419 27.64 -5.87 5.16
C GLY A 419 26.38 -5.94 5.99
N TRP A 420 25.23 -5.87 5.33
CA TRP A 420 23.95 -6.14 5.99
C TRP A 420 24.00 -7.59 6.48
N PRO A 421 23.70 -7.84 7.77
CA PRO A 421 23.61 -9.22 8.25
C PRO A 421 22.55 -9.96 7.43
N ALA A 422 22.95 -11.14 6.93
CA ALA A 422 22.15 -11.98 6.04
C ALA A 422 20.85 -12.45 6.67
#